data_AF-A0A2N2XLD7-F1
#
_entry.id   AF-A0A2N2XLD7-F1
#
_cell.length_a   1.000
_cell.length_b   1.000
_cell.length_c   1.000
_cell.angle_alpha   90.00
_cell.angle_beta   90.00
_cell.angle_gamma   90.00
#
_symmetry.space_group_name_H-M   'P 1'
#
loop_
_entity.id
_entity.type
_entity.pdbx_description
1 polymer ?
#
loop_
_entity_poly.entity_id
_entity_poly.type
_entity_poly.pdbx_seq_one_letter_code
_entity_poly.pdbx_strand_id
1 'polypeptide(L)'
;TAPLKIGYTELSEWVVSQGGIIVPAHIDRPVNGLLMQMGKIPDGLKYDALEISAFSNAGMLIEEHPIIATKTIIRSSDSHVLKTIGNSSTIFSVESLSFDEIKWAMNKKDGRSVIH
;
A
#
# COMPACT_ATOMS: atom_id res chain seq x y z
N THR A 1 -17.14 7.03 11.00
CA THR A 1 -17.93 6.26 10.01
C THR A 1 -17.93 4.81 10.41
N ALA A 2 -19.06 4.11 10.27
CA ALA A 2 -19.12 2.67 10.54
C ALA A 2 -18.36 1.89 9.44
N PRO A 3 -17.70 0.76 9.75
CA PRO A 3 -17.01 -0.04 8.75
C PRO A 3 -18.01 -0.65 7.76
N LEU A 4 -17.54 -0.86 6.52
CA LEU A 4 -18.29 -1.63 5.53
C LEU A 4 -18.50 -3.06 6.03
N LYS A 5 -19.68 -3.63 5.76
CA LYS A 5 -20.04 -5.00 6.14
C LYS A 5 -19.74 -6.00 5.02
N ILE A 6 -18.56 -5.88 4.41
CA ILE A 6 -18.07 -6.80 3.36
C ILE A 6 -16.67 -7.30 3.75
N GLY A 7 -16.34 -8.52 3.32
CA GLY A 7 -15.01 -9.10 3.58
C GLY A 7 -13.91 -8.47 2.73
N TYR A 8 -12.66 -8.56 3.18
CA TYR A 8 -11.51 -8.04 2.42
C TYR A 8 -11.32 -8.78 1.08
N THR A 9 -11.60 -10.09 1.03
CA THR A 9 -11.54 -10.87 -0.21
C THR A 9 -12.54 -10.33 -1.23
N GLU A 10 -13.81 -10.24 -0.85
CA GLU A 10 -14.91 -9.72 -1.68
C GLU A 10 -14.62 -8.29 -2.17
N LEU A 11 -14.18 -7.41 -1.27
CA LEU A 11 -13.78 -6.04 -1.63
C LEU A 11 -12.63 -6.05 -2.64
N SER A 12 -11.59 -6.85 -2.40
CA SER A 12 -10.42 -6.90 -3.28
C SER A 12 -10.76 -7.47 -4.66
N GLU A 13 -11.65 -8.45 -4.74
CA GLU A 13 -12.13 -9.00 -6.01
C GLU A 13 -12.95 -7.99 -6.79
N TRP A 14 -13.83 -7.25 -6.09
CA TRP A 14 -14.60 -6.18 -6.71
C TRP A 14 -13.70 -5.09 -7.27
N VAL A 15 -12.73 -4.58 -6.50
CA VAL A 15 -11.80 -3.54 -6.99
C VAL A 15 -11.00 -4.03 -8.20
N VAL A 16 -10.51 -5.28 -8.18
CA VAL A 16 -9.82 -5.89 -9.32
C VAL A 16 -10.74 -5.97 -10.55
N SER A 17 -12.02 -6.32 -10.38
CA SER A 17 -12.99 -6.37 -11.49
C SER A 17 -13.23 -5.01 -12.15
N GLN A 18 -13.01 -3.92 -11.40
CA GLN A 18 -13.10 -2.54 -11.90
C GLN A 18 -11.77 -2.01 -12.47
N GLY A 19 -10.73 -2.85 -12.53
CA GLY A 19 -9.38 -2.43 -12.94
C GLY A 19 -8.65 -1.58 -11.89
N GLY A 20 -9.20 -1.43 -10.69
CA GLY A 20 -8.67 -0.55 -9.65
C GLY A 20 -7.35 -1.02 -9.02
N ILE A 21 -6.82 -0.18 -8.15
CA ILE A 21 -5.60 -0.42 -7.36
C ILE A 21 -6.02 -0.65 -5.91
N ILE A 22 -5.41 -1.61 -5.25
CA ILE A 22 -5.64 -1.92 -3.84
C ILE A 22 -4.33 -1.74 -3.07
N VAL A 23 -4.39 -0.86 -2.08
CA VAL A 23 -3.29 -0.62 -1.14
C VAL A 23 -3.86 -0.67 0.28
N PRO A 24 -3.52 -1.69 1.08
CA PRO A 24 -3.75 -1.66 2.51
C PRO A 24 -3.03 -0.47 3.13
N ALA A 25 -3.80 0.44 3.72
CA ALA A 25 -3.28 1.69 4.24
C ALA A 25 -2.46 1.49 5.51
N HIS A 26 -1.34 2.22 5.61
CA HIS A 26 -0.50 2.37 6.81
C HIS A 26 -0.47 1.11 7.71
N ILE A 27 -0.02 -0.02 7.14
CA ILE A 27 -0.16 -1.37 7.70
C ILE A 27 0.54 -1.57 9.05
N ASP A 28 1.47 -0.68 9.36
CA ASP A 28 2.36 -0.63 10.51
C ASP A 28 1.80 0.21 11.67
N ARG A 29 0.62 0.83 11.52
CA ARG A 29 0.03 1.61 12.61
C ARG A 29 -0.25 0.75 13.85
N PRO A 30 0.13 1.22 15.06
CA PRO A 30 -0.17 0.50 16.29
C PRO A 30 -1.68 0.29 16.54
N VAL A 31 -2.51 1.21 16.07
CA VAL A 31 -3.97 1.14 16.17
C VAL A 31 -4.54 0.91 14.79
N ASN A 32 -5.29 -0.19 14.62
CA ASN A 32 -5.92 -0.60 13.36
C ASN A 32 -4.96 -0.86 12.18
N GLY A 33 -3.65 -1.01 12.42
CA GLY A 33 -2.72 -1.45 11.39
C GLY A 33 -2.84 -2.95 11.12
N LEU A 34 -2.76 -3.33 9.85
CA LEU A 34 -2.92 -4.71 9.41
C LEU A 34 -1.93 -5.66 10.09
N LEU A 35 -0.65 -5.27 10.19
CA LEU A 35 0.39 -6.10 10.81
C LEU A 35 0.13 -6.31 12.31
N MET A 36 -0.31 -5.26 13.02
CA MET A 36 -0.63 -5.35 14.44
C MET A 36 -1.86 -6.21 14.72
N GLN A 37 -2.90 -6.11 13.88
CA GLN A 37 -4.15 -6.84 14.08
C GLN A 37 -4.05 -8.32 13.72
N MET A 38 -3.30 -8.65 12.66
CA MET A 38 -3.35 -9.98 12.05
C MET A 38 -2.02 -10.71 12.09
N GLY A 39 -0.91 -10.03 12.40
CA GLY A 39 0.45 -10.59 12.40
C GLY A 39 0.97 -11.01 11.01
N LYS A 40 0.08 -11.02 10.00
CA LYS A 40 0.35 -11.35 8.61
C LYS A 40 -0.62 -10.60 7.70
N ILE A 41 -0.29 -10.57 6.41
CA ILE A 41 -1.25 -10.16 5.39
C ILE A 41 -2.25 -11.32 5.19
N PRO A 42 -3.58 -11.05 5.22
CA PRO A 42 -4.59 -12.09 5.09
C PRO A 42 -4.49 -12.88 3.80
N ASP A 43 -4.69 -14.19 3.91
CA ASP A 43 -4.79 -15.07 2.75
C ASP A 43 -6.02 -14.67 1.93
N GLY A 44 -5.86 -14.49 0.62
CA GLY A 44 -6.94 -14.08 -0.29
C GLY A 44 -7.13 -12.57 -0.45
N LEU A 45 -6.45 -11.72 0.34
CA LEU A 45 -6.40 -10.28 0.06
C LEU A 45 -5.54 -10.03 -1.19
N LYS A 46 -6.16 -9.54 -2.27
CA LYS A 46 -5.44 -9.02 -3.43
C LYS A 46 -4.97 -7.60 -3.15
N TYR A 47 -3.73 -7.28 -3.50
CA TYR A 47 -3.16 -5.93 -3.34
C TYR A 47 -2.02 -5.71 -4.34
N ASP A 48 -1.81 -4.45 -4.71
CA ASP A 48 -0.76 -4.03 -5.64
C ASP A 48 0.49 -3.53 -4.89
N ALA A 49 0.29 -2.92 -3.72
CA ALA A 49 1.35 -2.43 -2.85
C ALA A 49 0.87 -2.42 -1.38
N LEU A 50 1.80 -2.18 -0.46
CA LEU A 50 1.53 -1.97 0.96
C LEU A 50 1.95 -0.56 1.36
N GLU A 51 1.04 0.20 1.97
CA GLU A 51 1.41 1.51 2.50
C GLU A 51 1.91 1.37 3.93
N ILE A 52 3.03 2.03 4.23
CA ILE A 52 3.52 2.22 5.60
C ILE A 52 3.39 3.68 6.02
N SER A 53 3.39 3.93 7.32
CA SER A 53 3.26 5.28 7.86
C SER A 53 4.41 6.18 7.40
N ALA A 54 4.10 7.46 7.17
CA ALA A 54 4.98 8.46 6.54
C ALA A 54 6.44 8.44 7.01
N PHE A 55 6.67 8.26 8.32
CA PHE A 55 7.98 8.34 8.98
C PHE A 55 8.52 7.01 9.47
N SER A 56 7.89 5.90 9.10
CA SER A 56 8.34 4.58 9.53
C SER A 56 9.64 4.16 8.86
N ASN A 57 10.41 3.31 9.53
CA ASN A 57 11.62 2.73 8.97
C ASN A 57 11.25 1.42 8.25
N ALA A 58 11.33 1.41 6.92
CA ALA A 58 10.99 0.22 6.13
C ALA A 58 11.95 -0.95 6.41
N GLY A 59 13.24 -0.68 6.64
CA GLY A 59 14.24 -1.71 6.95
C GLY A 59 13.91 -2.42 8.27
N MET A 60 13.67 -1.65 9.34
CA MET A 60 13.27 -2.21 10.63
C MET A 60 11.95 -2.99 10.52
N LEU A 61 10.96 -2.45 9.80
CA LEU A 61 9.68 -3.13 9.62
C LEU A 61 9.84 -4.46 8.86
N ILE A 62 10.77 -4.53 7.89
CA ILE A 62 11.10 -5.75 7.17
C ILE A 62 11.81 -6.76 8.09
N GLU A 63 12.70 -6.30 8.96
CA GLU A 63 13.37 -7.16 9.96
C GLU A 63 12.35 -7.76 10.94
N GLU A 64 11.41 -6.95 11.43
CA GLU A 64 10.33 -7.39 12.33
C GLU A 64 9.29 -8.27 11.62
N HIS A 65 9.00 -7.98 10.35
CA HIS A 65 8.01 -8.67 9.54
C HIS A 65 8.57 -9.11 8.19
N PRO A 66 9.41 -10.17 8.12
CA PRO A 66 10.05 -10.62 6.87
C PRO A 66 9.07 -10.93 5.72
N ILE A 67 7.80 -11.20 6.04
CA ILE A 67 6.72 -11.41 5.07
C ILE A 67 6.51 -10.25 4.09
N ILE A 68 6.90 -9.02 4.46
CA ILE A 68 6.77 -7.84 3.59
C ILE A 68 8.02 -7.55 2.76
N ALA A 69 9.13 -8.28 2.95
CA ALA A 69 10.43 -8.00 2.32
C ALA A 69 10.40 -8.00 0.79
N THR A 70 9.56 -8.84 0.19
CA THR A 70 9.44 -8.97 -1.28
C THR A 70 8.37 -8.05 -1.88
N LYS A 71 7.62 -7.35 -1.05
CA LYS A 71 6.45 -6.57 -1.45
C LYS A 71 6.86 -5.16 -1.84
N THR A 72 6.05 -4.52 -2.69
CA THR A 72 6.23 -3.10 -2.98
C THR A 72 5.67 -2.29 -1.81
N ILE A 73 6.52 -1.45 -1.22
CA ILE A 73 6.13 -0.56 -0.14
C ILE A 73 5.89 0.83 -0.72
N ILE A 74 4.85 1.52 -0.25
CA ILE A 74 4.60 2.91 -0.63
C ILE A 74 4.34 3.76 0.62
N ARG A 75 4.32 5.07 0.42
CA ARG A 75 3.97 6.06 1.46
C ARG A 75 3.14 7.18 0.87
N SER A 76 2.22 7.68 1.69
CA SER A 76 1.54 8.94 1.45
C SER A 76 1.59 9.82 2.70
N SER A 77 1.24 11.09 2.54
CA SER A 77 1.25 12.06 3.63
C SER A 77 0.01 11.99 4.52
N ASP A 78 -1.01 11.17 4.19
CA ASP A 78 -2.31 11.05 4.90
C ASP A 78 -2.83 12.40 5.45
N SER A 79 -2.75 13.42 4.60
CA SER A 79 -2.83 14.80 5.03
C SER A 79 -4.25 15.28 5.23
N HIS A 80 -4.53 15.74 6.44
CA HIS A 80 -5.82 16.34 6.81
C HIS A 80 -5.79 17.88 6.74
N VAL A 81 -4.63 18.47 6.44
CA VAL A 81 -4.43 19.93 6.24
C VAL A 81 -3.47 20.21 5.08
N LEU A 82 -3.67 21.33 4.38
CA LEU A 82 -2.90 21.70 3.18
C LEU A 82 -1.39 21.73 3.41
N LYS A 83 -0.95 22.26 4.56
CA LYS A 83 0.47 22.43 4.90
C LYS A 83 1.24 21.09 4.95
N THR A 84 0.54 19.97 5.13
CA THR A 84 1.17 18.65 5.28
C THR A 84 1.18 17.81 4.00
N ILE A 85 0.52 18.27 2.93
CA ILE A 85 0.48 17.56 1.65
C ILE A 85 1.91 17.37 1.14
N GLY A 86 2.27 16.12 0.85
CA GLY A 86 3.60 15.79 0.32
C GLY A 86 4.72 15.69 1.37
N ASN A 87 4.42 15.83 2.67
CA ASN A 87 5.41 15.55 3.74
C ASN A 87 5.91 14.10 3.73
N SER A 88 5.18 13.22 3.04
CA SER A 88 5.64 11.91 2.61
C SER A 88 5.04 11.61 1.24
N SER A 89 5.80 10.96 0.38
CA SER A 89 5.40 10.68 -0.98
C SER A 89 6.05 9.38 -1.47
N THR A 90 5.49 8.86 -2.56
CA THR A 90 6.04 7.72 -3.29
C THR A 90 6.59 8.21 -4.60
N ILE A 91 7.82 7.81 -4.94
CA ILE A 91 8.45 8.12 -6.22
C ILE A 91 8.26 6.92 -7.14
N PHE A 92 7.64 7.15 -8.29
CA PHE A 92 7.39 6.13 -9.30
C PHE A 92 8.35 6.33 -10.49
N SER A 93 8.98 5.25 -10.92
CA SER A 93 9.69 5.16 -12.20
C SER A 93 8.72 4.60 -13.24
N VAL A 94 8.24 5.50 -14.11
CA VAL A 94 7.19 5.24 -15.10
C VAL A 94 7.49 5.95 -16.42
N GLU A 95 6.91 5.46 -17.52
CA GLU A 95 7.10 6.06 -18.85
C GLU A 95 6.17 7.26 -19.08
N SER A 96 5.01 7.29 -18.43
CA SER A 96 4.03 8.37 -18.55
C SER A 96 3.19 8.53 -17.28
N LEU A 97 2.51 9.68 -17.16
CA LEU A 97 1.62 9.96 -16.02
C LEU A 97 0.21 9.39 -16.27
N SER A 98 0.08 8.07 -16.14
CA SER A 98 -1.19 7.36 -16.26
C SER A 98 -1.48 6.47 -15.06
N PHE A 99 -2.75 6.12 -14.88
CA PHE A 99 -3.17 5.21 -13.82
C PHE A 99 -2.55 3.81 -13.97
N ASP A 100 -2.48 3.30 -15.20
CA ASP A 100 -1.92 1.99 -15.50
C ASP A 100 -0.42 1.94 -15.21
N GLU A 101 0.32 3.00 -15.52
CA GLU A 101 1.74 3.10 -15.19
C GLU A 101 2.00 3.04 -13.67
N ILE A 102 1.16 3.72 -12.88
CA ILE A 102 1.24 3.65 -11.41
C ILE A 102 0.97 2.21 -10.94
N LYS A 103 -0.08 1.56 -11.48
CA LYS A 103 -0.40 0.17 -11.16
C LYS A 103 0.73 -0.78 -11.55
N TRP A 104 1.33 -0.61 -12.72
CA TRP A 104 2.46 -1.41 -13.20
C TRP A 104 3.69 -1.20 -12.32
N ALA A 105 3.97 0.03 -11.90
CA ALA A 105 5.06 0.34 -10.99
C ALA A 105 4.88 -0.34 -9.62
N MET A 106 3.66 -0.31 -9.06
CA MET A 106 3.34 -1.03 -7.82
C MET A 106 3.55 -2.54 -7.96
N ASN A 107 3.22 -3.10 -9.13
CA ASN A 107 3.39 -4.53 -9.42
C ASN A 107 4.77 -4.90 -10.02
N LYS A 108 5.73 -3.96 -10.12
CA LYS A 108 7.06 -4.17 -10.73
C LYS A 108 7.00 -4.76 -12.16
N LYS A 109 6.01 -4.31 -12.96
CA LYS A 109 5.71 -4.83 -14.30
C LYS A 109 6.43 -4.03 -15.38
N ASP A 110 6.91 -4.71 -16.42
CA ASP A 110 7.46 -4.09 -17.64
C ASP A 110 8.52 -3.00 -17.38
N GLY A 111 9.37 -3.20 -16.37
CA GLY A 111 10.44 -2.26 -15.99
C GLY A 111 10.00 -1.07 -15.14
N ARG A 112 8.70 -0.91 -14.84
CA ARG A 112 8.19 0.12 -13.93
C ARG A 112 8.47 -0.28 -12.49
N SER A 113 8.69 0.70 -11.62
CA SER A 113 8.97 0.43 -10.20
C SER A 113 8.65 1.60 -9.28
N VAL A 114 8.55 1.30 -7.99
CA VAL A 114 8.63 2.29 -6.92
C VAL A 114 10.10 2.42 -6.49
N ILE A 115 10.56 3.66 -6.36
CA ILE A 115 11.92 3.98 -5.92
C ILE A 115 11.93 4.13 -4.40
N HIS A 116 12.88 3.46 -3.74
CA HIS A 116 13.05 3.43 -2.29
C HIS A 116 14.32 4.17 -1.85
#